data_AF-A0A350YJE5-F1
#
_entry.id   AF-A0A350YJE5-F1
#
_cell.length_a   1.000
_cell.length_b   1.000
_cell.length_c   1.000
_cell.angle_alpha   90.00
_cell.angle_beta   90.00
_cell.angle_gamma   90.00
#
_symmetry.space_group_name_H-M   'P 1'
#
loop_
_entity.id
_entity.type
_entity.pdbx_description
1 polymer ?
#
loop_
_entity_poly.entity_id
_entity_poly.type
_entity_poly.pdbx_seq_one_letter_code
_entity_poly.pdbx_strand_id
1 'polypeptide(L)' 'ERSPHDRRSVRVKLSEKGLALHKQLSDYFEKQVGMLDDAGLDHEEINKTIGLLRKVERFWTSIINFNRGA' A
#
# COMPACT_ATOMS: atom_id res chain seq x y z
N GLU A 1 -20.46 -11.53 9.56
CA GLU A 1 -21.35 -12.71 9.61
C GLU A 1 -21.33 -13.43 8.27
N ARG A 2 -21.42 -14.78 8.28
CA ARG A 2 -21.59 -15.56 7.04
C ARG A 2 -23.00 -15.30 6.49
N SER A 3 -23.14 -15.20 5.17
CA SER A 3 -24.47 -15.05 4.56
C SER A 3 -25.31 -16.29 4.86
N PRO A 4 -26.59 -16.14 5.25
CA PRO A 4 -27.49 -17.27 5.44
C PRO A 4 -27.74 -18.04 4.13
N HIS A 5 -27.54 -17.41 2.98
CA HIS A 5 -27.81 -18.00 1.67
C HIS A 5 -26.59 -18.63 0.97
N ASP A 6 -25.37 -18.23 1.33
CA ASP A 6 -24.15 -18.77 0.72
C ASP A 6 -23.01 -18.89 1.75
N ARG A 7 -22.68 -20.14 2.08
CA ARG A 7 -21.63 -20.50 3.05
C ARG A 7 -20.22 -20.16 2.58
N ARG A 8 -20.01 -19.81 1.30
CA ARG A 8 -18.73 -19.35 0.74
C ARG A 8 -18.51 -17.84 0.90
N SER A 9 -19.55 -17.09 1.27
CA SER A 9 -19.46 -15.64 1.43
C SER A 9 -19.23 -15.24 2.89
N VAL A 10 -18.24 -14.38 3.11
CA VAL A 10 -17.94 -13.79 4.43
C VAL A 10 -18.15 -12.30 4.32
N ARG A 11 -19.05 -11.75 5.14
CA ARG A 11 -19.26 -10.30 5.22
C ARG A 11 -18.25 -9.72 6.20
N VAL A 12 -17.27 -8.99 5.67
CA VAL A 12 -16.28 -8.23 6.45
C VAL A 12 -16.83 -6.82 6.67
N LYS A 13 -16.89 -6.38 7.92
CA LYS A 13 -17.24 -5.00 8.29
C LYS A 13 -16.14 -4.46 9.20
N LEU A 14 -15.72 -3.22 8.97
CA LEU A 14 -14.81 -2.52 9.87
C LEU A 14 -15.46 -2.39 11.25
N SER A 15 -14.73 -2.76 12.30
CA SER A 15 -15.11 -2.45 13.66
C SER A 15 -14.93 -0.94 13.91
N GLU A 16 -15.62 -0.40 14.92
CA GLU A 16 -15.44 1.00 15.32
C GLU A 16 -13.98 1.30 15.68
N LYS A 17 -13.31 0.37 16.38
CA LYS A 17 -11.87 0.45 16.67
C LYS A 17 -11.03 0.47 15.39
N GLY A 18 -11.40 -0.31 14.38
CA GLY A 18 -10.74 -0.32 13.08
C GLY A 18 -10.88 1.02 12.34
N LEU A 19 -12.07 1.62 12.38
CA LEU A 19 -12.30 2.97 11.85
C LEU A 19 -11.50 4.04 12.59
N ALA A 20 -11.46 3.98 13.92
CA ALA A 20 -10.67 4.91 14.73
C ALA A 20 -9.18 4.82 14.41
N LEU A 21 -8.64 3.60 14.29
CA LEU A 21 -7.25 3.38 13.89
C LEU A 21 -6.97 3.90 12.49
N HIS A 22 -7.85 3.62 11.52
CA HIS A 22 -7.71 4.13 10.16
C HIS A 22 -7.60 5.65 10.15
N LYS A 23 -8.49 6.34 10.89
CA LYS A 23 -8.45 7.80 10.99
C LYS A 23 -7.14 8.32 11.57
N GLN A 24 -6.68 7.74 12.69
CA GLN A 24 -5.40 8.12 13.31
C GLN A 24 -4.23 7.93 12.34
N LEU A 25 -4.25 6.85 11.56
CA LEU A 25 -3.21 6.57 10.58
C LEU A 25 -3.26 7.56 9.40
N SER A 26 -4.44 7.91 8.91
CA SER A 26 -4.61 8.95 7.90
C SER A 26 -4.06 10.29 8.39
N ASP A 27 -4.43 10.72 9.60
CA ASP A 27 -3.96 11.99 10.18
C ASP A 27 -2.43 11.99 10.34
N TYR A 28 -1.85 10.85 10.72
CA TYR A 28 -0.40 10.68 10.84
C TYR A 28 0.31 10.80 9.49
N PHE A 29 -0.19 10.13 8.45
CA PHE A 29 0.40 10.21 7.12
C PHE A 29 0.30 11.61 6.52
N GLU A 30 -0.80 12.31 6.71
CA GLU A 30 -0.96 13.70 6.25
C GLU A 30 0.11 14.60 6.86
N LYS A 31 0.37 14.45 8.17
CA LYS A 31 1.45 15.16 8.85
C LYS A 31 2.82 14.82 8.28
N GLN A 32 3.06 13.55 7.96
CA GLN A 32 4.33 13.13 7.35
C GLN A 32 4.51 13.73 5.95
N VAL A 33 3.44 13.82 5.14
CA VAL A 33 3.50 14.49 3.83
C VAL A 33 3.94 15.94 3.99
N GLY A 34 3.33 16.69 4.91
CA GLY A 34 3.77 18.07 5.18
C GLY A 34 5.22 18.17 5.66
N MET A 35 5.70 17.22 6.47
CA MET A 35 7.11 17.15 6.89
C MET A 35 8.08 16.87 5.73
N LEU A 36 7.66 16.10 4.73
CA LEU A 36 8.46 15.84 3.53
C LEU A 36 8.55 17.11 2.66
N ASP A 37 7.43 17.82 2.51
CA ASP A 37 7.39 19.11 1.80
C ASP A 37 8.30 20.14 2.50
N ASP A 38 8.24 20.25 3.83
CA ASP A 38 9.10 21.13 4.63
C ASP A 38 10.60 20.77 4.51
N ALA A 39 10.90 19.49 4.30
CA ALA A 39 12.26 19.00 4.07
C ALA A 39 12.75 19.24 2.62
N GLY A 40 11.91 19.82 1.75
CA GLY A 40 12.23 20.11 0.36
C GLY A 40 12.20 18.88 -0.55
N LEU A 41 11.55 17.78 -0.12
CA LEU A 41 11.39 16.60 -0.94
C LEU A 41 10.18 16.78 -1.87
N ASP A 42 10.45 17.06 -3.13
CA ASP A 42 9.40 17.31 -4.11
C ASP A 42 8.59 16.03 -4.42
N HIS A 43 7.27 16.22 -4.55
CA HIS A 43 6.35 15.14 -4.85
C HIS A 43 6.65 14.45 -6.19
N GLU A 44 7.12 15.21 -7.19
CA GLU A 44 7.49 14.65 -8.49
C GLU A 44 8.74 13.77 -8.38
N GLU A 45 9.76 14.19 -7.62
CA GLU A 45 10.98 13.43 -7.36
C GLU A 45 10.71 12.11 -6.62
N ILE A 46 9.84 12.16 -5.61
CA ILE A 46 9.38 10.96 -4.90
C ILE A 46 8.68 10.00 -5.86
N ASN A 47 7.75 10.50 -6.68
CA ASN A 47 7.03 9.66 -7.65
C ASN A 47 7.96 9.04 -8.71
N LYS A 48 8.95 9.79 -9.20
CA LYS A 48 9.98 9.28 -10.11
C LYS A 48 10.77 8.14 -9.45
N THR A 49 11.15 8.32 -8.18
CA THR A 49 11.88 7.32 -7.39
C THR A 49 11.05 6.05 -7.20
N ILE A 50 9.78 6.18 -6.83
CA ILE A 50 8.85 5.04 -6.72
C ILE A 50 8.73 4.32 -8.07
N GLY A 51 8.59 5.07 -9.16
CA GLY A 51 8.54 4.52 -10.51
C GLY A 51 9.80 3.73 -10.89
N LEU A 52 10.98 4.22 -10.49
CA LEU A 52 12.26 3.54 -10.68
C LEU A 52 12.32 2.25 -9.85
N LEU A 53 11.98 2.29 -8.56
CA LEU A 53 11.98 1.13 -7.68
C LEU A 53 11.06 0.02 -8.21
N ARG A 54 9.86 0.37 -8.70
CA ARG A 54 8.94 -0.59 -9.34
C ARG A 54 9.51 -1.22 -10.62
N LYS A 55 10.31 -0.48 -11.40
CA LYS A 55 10.99 -1.04 -12.58
C LYS A 55 12.05 -2.06 -12.15
N VAL A 56 12.81 -1.72 -11.11
CA VAL A 56 13.83 -2.61 -10.52
C VAL A 56 13.19 -3.88 -9.96
N GLU A 57 12.09 -3.75 -9.22
CA GLU A 57 11.30 -4.87 -8.71
C GLU A 57 10.85 -5.82 -9.84
N ARG A 58 10.29 -5.28 -10.92
CA ARG A 58 9.88 -6.08 -12.09
C ARG A 58 11.05 -6.79 -12.75
N PHE A 59 12.19 -6.11 -12.89
CA PHE A 59 13.40 -6.69 -13.45
C PHE A 59 13.88 -7.90 -12.64
N TRP A 60 14.00 -7.77 -11.32
CA TRP A 60 14.41 -8.89 -10.46
C TRP A 60 13.38 -10.02 -10.43
N THR A 61 12.09 -9.68 -10.40
CA THR A 61 11.02 -10.69 -10.47
C THR A 61 11.11 -11.49 -11.78
N SER A 62 11.42 -10.83 -12.90
CA SER A 62 11.65 -11.50 -14.18
C SER A 62 12.84 -12.46 -14.13
N ILE A 63 13.95 -12.07 -13.50
CA ILE A 63 15.14 -12.94 -13.36
C ILE A 63 14.83 -14.15 -12.48
N ILE A 64 14.19 -13.95 -11.34
CA ILE A 64 13.85 -15.03 -10.40
C ILE A 64 12.90 -16.04 -11.06
N ASN A 65 11.89 -15.55 -11.79
CA ASN A 65 10.94 -16.42 -12.47
C ASN A 65 11.58 -17.16 -13.66
N PHE A 66 12.49 -16.51 -14.41
CA PHE A 66 13.28 -17.18 -15.45
C PHE A 66 14.15 -18.31 -14.86
N ASN A 67 14.78 -18.07 -13.72
CA ASN A 67 15.67 -19.04 -13.06
C ASN A 67 14.93 -20.22 -12.40
N ARG A 68 13.59 -20.19 -12.31
CA ARG A 68 12.77 -21.34 -11.86
C ARG A 68 12.28 -22.23 -13.01
N GLY A 69 12.46 -21.80 -14.26
CA GLY A 69 12.05 -22.53 -15.46
C GLY A 69 13.19 -23.17 -16.24
N ALA A 70 14.44 -23.09 -15.74
CA ALA A 70 15.63 -23.73 -16.28
C ALA A 70 16.10 -24.88 -15.38
#